data_AF-R7L470-F1
#
_entry.id   AF-R7L470-F1
#
_cell.length_a   1.000
_cell.length_b   1.000
_cell.length_c   1.000
_cell.angle_alpha   90.00
_cell.angle_beta   90.00
_cell.angle_gamma   90.00
#
_symmetry.space_group_name_H-M   'P 1'
#
loop_
_entity.id
_entity.type
_entity.pdbx_description
1 polymer ?
#
loop_
_entity_poly.entity_id
_entity_poly.type
_entity_poly.pdbx_seq_one_letter_code
_entity_poly.pdbx_strand_id
1 'polypeptide(L)'
;MNLRNFTIAFAALAFATLAATAAEKIGDVTKVGNSAYMLVREFNTPEQNSTFQRNLEIMRRHAQIINAVKAKVEEEKEENKKKEMQTKLKQLEDEFEVNDKAMQKAYAFSSNRQYRLVFLESNICTPLTKQELSSLRSEDGKELDPMLISERDNTSFYRHMAISGVKENEELQRVLGFSLTRKIEIDQLRQKLSKTTDADEQMKISQQLVNSEKALKENDEKLREKYGIKGKKDYVVEISKSKLYLILSPEEIAKIDAQNAVSKAAAPKQPPASAK
;
A
#
# COMPACT_ATOMS: atom_id res chain seq x y z
N MET A 1 -15.33 -20.58 6.85
CA MET A 1 -14.01 -20.77 6.23
C MET A 1 -13.29 -19.43 6.32
N ASN A 2 -12.28 -19.32 7.19
CA ASN A 2 -11.58 -18.07 7.46
C ASN A 2 -10.62 -17.74 6.31
N LEU A 3 -11.12 -17.09 5.26
CA LEU A 3 -10.23 -16.33 4.38
C LEU A 3 -9.76 -15.12 5.20
N ARG A 4 -8.48 -15.17 5.60
CA ARG A 4 -7.75 -14.00 6.09
C ARG A 4 -7.91 -12.94 5.00
N ASN A 5 -8.76 -11.95 5.26
CA ASN A 5 -8.81 -10.71 4.51
C ASN A 5 -7.38 -10.18 4.41
N PHE A 6 -6.78 -10.26 3.23
CA PHE A 6 -5.59 -9.48 2.90
C PHE A 6 -6.03 -8.03 2.84
N THR A 7 -6.14 -7.41 4.02
CA THR A 7 -6.37 -5.99 4.16
C THR A 7 -5.07 -5.32 3.78
N ILE A 8 -4.91 -4.94 2.52
CA ILE A 8 -3.83 -4.02 2.13
C ILE A 8 -4.15 -2.71 2.85
N ALA A 9 -3.44 -2.45 3.95
CA ALA A 9 -3.55 -1.23 4.72
C ALA A 9 -2.96 -0.07 3.89
N PHE A 10 -3.80 0.53 3.06
CA PHE A 10 -3.51 1.78 2.37
C PHE A 10 -3.47 2.90 3.41
N ALA A 11 -2.26 3.27 3.84
CA ALA A 11 -2.06 4.56 4.48
C ALA A 11 -2.43 5.65 3.48
N ALA A 12 -3.28 6.58 3.89
CA ALA A 12 -3.68 7.74 3.09
C ALA A 12 -2.44 8.49 2.58
N LEU A 13 -2.16 8.37 1.29
CA LEU A 13 -1.07 9.04 0.60
C LEU A 13 -1.61 10.31 -0.03
N ALA A 14 -0.99 11.45 0.28
CA ALA A 14 -1.33 12.74 -0.30
C ALA A 14 -1.26 12.69 -1.84
N PHE A 15 -2.36 13.07 -2.49
CA PHE A 15 -2.56 13.03 -3.94
C PHE A 15 -1.97 14.27 -4.62
N ALA A 16 -0.65 14.28 -4.84
CA ALA A 16 -0.09 15.03 -5.97
C ALA A 16 0.20 14.00 -7.07
N THR A 17 -0.38 14.04 -8.27
CA THR A 17 -0.12 12.99 -9.27
C THR A 17 1.36 12.95 -9.65
N LEU A 18 2.10 11.92 -9.22
CA LEU A 18 3.50 11.73 -9.61
C LEU A 18 3.47 11.01 -10.95
N ALA A 19 3.86 11.70 -12.02
CA ALA A 19 3.96 11.13 -13.35
C ALA A 19 5.18 10.19 -13.44
N ALA A 20 5.08 9.02 -12.81
CA ALA A 20 6.09 7.98 -12.92
C ALA A 20 6.13 7.48 -14.38
N THR A 21 7.32 7.50 -14.98
CA THR A 21 7.52 6.99 -16.35
C THR A 21 8.33 5.69 -16.29
N ALA A 22 8.15 4.84 -17.30
CA ALA A 22 8.92 3.60 -17.41
C ALA A 22 10.43 3.82 -17.64
N ALA A 23 10.87 5.06 -17.97
CA ALA A 23 12.25 5.38 -18.31
C ALA A 23 13.12 5.87 -17.14
N GLU A 24 12.53 6.17 -15.97
CA GLU A 24 13.30 6.61 -14.80
C GLU A 24 14.22 5.50 -14.28
N LYS A 25 15.41 5.89 -13.80
CA LYS A 25 16.40 5.03 -13.17
C LYS A 25 16.44 5.27 -11.67
N ILE A 26 16.90 4.28 -10.92
CA ILE A 26 17.17 4.43 -9.49
C ILE A 26 18.15 5.58 -9.27
N GLY A 27 17.80 6.51 -8.39
CA GLY A 27 18.51 7.76 -8.12
C GLY A 27 17.95 8.97 -8.86
N ASP A 28 17.10 8.79 -9.87
CA ASP A 28 16.47 9.91 -10.57
C ASP A 28 15.55 10.69 -9.62
N VAL A 29 15.59 12.02 -9.75
CA VAL A 29 14.81 12.95 -8.92
C VAL A 29 13.77 13.66 -9.77
N THR A 30 12.51 13.47 -9.40
CA THR A 30 11.36 14.11 -10.04
C THR A 30 10.75 15.13 -9.08
N LYS A 31 10.59 16.38 -9.54
CA LYS A 31 9.95 17.46 -8.77
C LYS A 31 8.47 17.57 -9.17
N VAL A 32 7.58 17.59 -8.18
CA VAL A 32 6.14 17.82 -8.37
C VAL A 32 5.67 18.84 -7.34
N GLY A 33 5.28 20.03 -7.82
CA GLY A 33 5.01 21.17 -6.94
C GLY A 33 6.23 21.51 -6.08
N ASN A 34 6.02 21.63 -4.77
CA ASN A 34 7.09 21.94 -3.80
C ASN A 34 7.79 20.69 -3.25
N SER A 35 7.50 19.50 -3.78
CA SER A 35 8.08 18.25 -3.32
C SER A 35 9.01 17.65 -4.37
N ALA A 36 10.08 16.99 -3.91
CA ALA A 36 10.96 16.21 -4.76
C ALA A 36 10.96 14.74 -4.33
N TYR A 37 10.95 13.87 -5.32
CA TYR A 37 10.83 12.43 -5.16
C TYR A 37 12.02 11.77 -5.82
N MET A 38 12.80 10.99 -5.08
CA MET A 38 13.90 10.21 -5.64
C MET A 38 13.48 8.76 -5.81
N LEU A 39 13.62 8.19 -7.01
CA LEU A 39 13.35 6.77 -7.24
C LEU A 39 14.39 5.93 -6.50
N VAL A 40 13.96 5.09 -5.54
CA VAL A 40 14.87 4.26 -4.74
C VAL A 40 14.72 2.77 -5.01
N ARG A 41 13.56 2.32 -5.48
CA ARG A 41 13.33 0.91 -5.78
C ARG A 41 12.26 0.72 -6.84
N GLU A 42 12.47 -0.28 -7.70
CA GLU A 42 11.45 -0.82 -8.58
C GLU A 42 11.08 -2.23 -8.14
N PHE A 43 9.80 -2.55 -8.20
CA PHE A 43 9.26 -3.89 -7.96
C PHE A 43 8.58 -4.34 -9.24
N ASN A 44 9.14 -5.36 -9.89
CA ASN A 44 8.74 -5.77 -11.23
C ASN A 44 7.91 -7.05 -11.26
N THR A 45 7.69 -7.66 -10.09
CA THR A 45 6.82 -8.83 -9.98
C THR A 45 5.81 -8.68 -8.83
N PRO A 46 4.67 -9.36 -8.93
CA PRO A 46 3.74 -9.49 -7.82
C PRO A 46 4.34 -9.96 -6.49
N GLU A 47 5.26 -10.92 -6.53
CA GLU A 47 5.91 -11.49 -5.33
C GLU A 47 6.80 -10.46 -4.65
N GLN A 48 7.54 -9.67 -5.42
CA GLN A 48 8.36 -8.59 -4.90
C GLN A 48 7.50 -7.53 -4.20
N ASN A 49 6.39 -7.14 -4.82
CA ASN A 49 5.42 -6.20 -4.25
C ASN A 49 4.80 -6.74 -2.95
N SER A 50 4.29 -7.98 -2.97
CA SER A 50 3.68 -8.63 -1.82
C SER A 50 4.66 -8.76 -0.65
N THR A 51 5.90 -9.17 -0.92
CA THR A 51 6.95 -9.31 0.09
C THR A 51 7.28 -7.97 0.74
N PHE A 52 7.44 -6.91 -0.05
CA PHE A 52 7.69 -5.57 0.47
C PHE A 52 6.52 -5.07 1.34
N GLN A 53 5.27 -5.22 0.87
CA GLN A 53 4.08 -4.83 1.63
C GLN A 53 3.97 -5.59 2.96
N ARG A 54 4.21 -6.90 2.95
CA ARG A 54 4.22 -7.73 4.17
C ARG A 54 5.27 -7.24 5.16
N ASN A 55 6.48 -6.99 4.70
CA ASN A 55 7.56 -6.51 5.56
C ASN A 55 7.27 -5.11 6.12
N LEU A 56 6.68 -4.23 5.31
CA LEU A 56 6.23 -2.91 5.74
C LEU A 56 5.13 -2.99 6.82
N GLU A 57 4.17 -3.91 6.67
CA GLU A 57 3.13 -4.16 7.68
C GLU A 57 3.72 -4.68 8.99
N ILE A 58 4.68 -5.61 8.93
CA ILE A 58 5.41 -6.11 10.10
C ILE A 58 6.09 -4.94 10.83
N MET A 59 6.81 -4.07 10.10
CA MET A 59 7.45 -2.88 10.69
C MET A 59 6.43 -1.95 11.35
N ARG A 60 5.30 -1.66 10.69
CA ARG A 60 4.25 -0.81 11.24
C ARG A 60 3.65 -1.39 12.52
N ARG A 61 3.35 -2.69 12.51
CA ARG A 61 2.80 -3.38 13.68
C ARG A 61 3.80 -3.38 14.84
N HIS A 62 5.08 -3.60 14.55
CA HIS A 62 6.14 -3.53 15.56
C HIS A 62 6.24 -2.12 16.17
N ALA A 63 6.24 -1.07 15.34
CA ALA A 63 6.23 0.32 15.81
C ALA A 63 5.00 0.64 16.68
N GLN A 64 3.81 0.14 16.31
CA GLN A 64 2.60 0.30 17.13
C GLN A 64 2.73 -0.36 18.50
N ILE A 65 3.32 -1.57 18.55
CA ILE A 65 3.57 -2.27 19.82
C ILE A 65 4.55 -1.48 20.68
N ILE A 66 5.66 -1.00 20.10
CA ILE A 66 6.65 -0.15 20.80
C ILE A 66 5.96 1.08 21.40
N ASN A 67 5.18 1.81 20.61
CA ASN A 67 4.48 3.01 21.08
C ASN A 67 3.47 2.69 22.18
N ALA A 68 2.74 1.58 22.08
CA ALA A 68 1.82 1.14 23.12
C ALA A 68 2.55 0.76 24.42
N VAL A 69 3.74 0.16 24.34
CA VAL A 69 4.56 -0.15 25.52
C VAL A 69 5.15 1.13 26.12
N LYS A 70 5.63 2.08 25.29
CA LYS A 70 6.10 3.40 25.73
C LYS A 70 5.05 4.12 26.57
N ALA A 71 3.83 4.23 26.06
CA ALA A 71 2.73 4.87 26.78
C ALA A 71 2.47 4.20 28.15
N LYS A 72 2.48 2.86 28.21
CA LYS A 72 2.32 2.12 29.48
C LYS A 72 3.47 2.36 30.46
N VAL A 73 4.71 2.45 29.98
CA VAL A 73 5.89 2.76 30.81
C VAL A 73 5.79 4.16 31.43
N GLU A 74 5.26 5.13 30.68
CA GLU A 74 5.04 6.50 31.16
C GLU A 74 3.96 6.58 32.24
N GLU A 75 2.90 5.79 32.10
CA GLU A 75 1.78 5.73 33.06
C GLU A 75 2.07 4.88 34.31
N GLU A 76 3.03 3.96 34.25
CA GLU A 76 3.34 3.04 35.34
C GLU A 76 4.02 3.76 36.53
N LYS A 77 3.47 3.52 37.73
CA LYS A 77 3.90 4.12 38.99
C LYS A 77 4.71 3.17 39.84
N GLU A 78 4.57 1.86 39.64
CA GLU A 78 5.33 0.86 40.38
C GLU A 78 6.72 0.67 39.76
N GLU A 79 7.76 1.03 40.51
CA GLU A 79 9.15 1.06 40.04
C GLU A 79 9.64 -0.29 39.47
N ASN A 80 9.26 -1.41 40.10
CA ASN A 80 9.68 -2.73 39.64
C ASN A 80 9.03 -3.12 38.31
N LYS A 81 7.72 -2.89 38.16
CA LYS A 81 7.01 -3.12 36.89
C LYS A 81 7.50 -2.19 35.80
N LYS A 82 7.78 -0.93 36.13
CA LYS A 82 8.34 0.05 35.20
C LYS A 82 9.68 -0.43 34.64
N LYS A 83 10.59 -0.92 35.49
CA LYS A 83 11.87 -1.50 35.06
C LYS A 83 11.70 -2.73 34.17
N GLU A 84 10.77 -3.62 34.48
CA GLU A 84 10.46 -4.78 33.64
C GLU A 84 9.96 -4.35 32.26
N MET A 85 9.02 -3.39 32.21
CA MET A 85 8.48 -2.86 30.96
C MET A 85 9.54 -2.11 30.15
N GLN A 86 10.45 -1.36 30.79
CA GLN A 86 11.58 -0.71 30.13
C GLN A 86 12.54 -1.73 29.50
N THR A 87 12.78 -2.86 30.16
CA THR A 87 13.61 -3.93 29.62
C THR A 87 12.96 -4.54 28.37
N LYS A 88 11.65 -4.82 28.43
CA LYS A 88 10.88 -5.29 27.27
C LYS A 88 10.86 -4.27 26.13
N LEU A 89 10.70 -2.99 26.47
CA LEU A 89 10.71 -1.91 25.49
C LEU A 89 12.05 -1.87 24.75
N LYS A 90 13.17 -1.95 25.47
CA LYS A 90 14.50 -1.97 24.87
C LYS A 90 14.69 -3.16 23.91
N GLN A 91 14.23 -4.35 24.31
CA GLN A 91 14.27 -5.53 23.43
C GLN A 91 13.50 -5.31 22.12
N LEU A 92 12.29 -4.75 22.21
CA LEU A 92 11.49 -4.42 21.03
C LEU A 92 12.17 -3.35 20.15
N GLU A 93 12.77 -2.33 20.75
CA GLU A 93 13.52 -1.30 20.02
C GLU A 93 14.75 -1.87 19.30
N ASP A 94 15.53 -2.74 19.96
CA ASP A 94 16.70 -3.40 19.36
C ASP A 94 16.26 -4.31 18.19
N GLU A 95 15.20 -5.10 18.36
CA GLU A 95 14.63 -5.93 17.29
C GLU A 95 14.09 -5.07 16.12
N PHE A 96 13.48 -3.94 16.42
CA PHE A 96 13.00 -3.00 15.41
C PHE A 96 14.17 -2.41 14.61
N GLU A 97 15.25 -2.01 15.26
CA GLU A 97 16.44 -1.47 14.60
C GLU A 97 17.08 -2.50 13.65
N VAL A 98 17.17 -3.77 14.07
CA VAL A 98 17.65 -4.85 13.21
C VAL A 98 16.78 -4.99 11.96
N ASN A 99 15.46 -4.96 12.12
CA ASN A 99 14.52 -5.04 11.00
C ASN A 99 14.58 -3.79 10.11
N ASP A 100 14.74 -2.58 10.67
CA ASP A 100 14.88 -1.35 9.89
C ASP A 100 16.15 -1.38 9.04
N LYS A 101 17.28 -1.82 9.59
CA LYS A 101 18.53 -2.04 8.84
C LYS A 101 18.35 -3.05 7.71
N ALA A 102 17.59 -4.12 7.95
CA ALA A 102 17.26 -5.10 6.92
C ALA A 102 16.40 -4.49 5.80
N MET A 103 15.39 -3.68 6.15
CA MET A 103 14.57 -2.94 5.19
C MET A 103 15.40 -1.94 4.37
N GLN A 104 16.34 -1.26 5.02
CA GLN A 104 17.25 -0.31 4.36
C GLN A 104 18.12 -1.02 3.34
N LYS A 105 18.71 -2.16 3.70
CA LYS A 105 19.54 -2.96 2.79
C LYS A 105 18.74 -3.54 1.63
N ALA A 106 17.53 -4.03 1.87
CA ALA A 106 16.73 -4.71 0.86
C ALA A 106 16.02 -3.75 -0.11
N TYR A 107 15.58 -2.58 0.39
CA TYR A 107 14.66 -1.71 -0.33
C TYR A 107 15.08 -0.24 -0.38
N ALA A 108 16.22 0.13 0.21
CA ALA A 108 16.57 1.53 0.49
C ALA A 108 15.46 2.26 1.26
N PHE A 109 14.77 1.52 2.14
CA PHE A 109 13.67 1.99 2.98
C PHE A 109 14.13 2.14 4.44
N SER A 110 13.71 3.19 5.14
CA SER A 110 13.89 3.33 6.58
C SER A 110 12.64 3.95 7.21
N SER A 111 12.26 3.47 8.39
CA SER A 111 11.02 3.86 9.06
C SER A 111 10.93 5.35 9.41
N ASN A 112 12.07 6.05 9.49
CA ASN A 112 12.12 7.49 9.81
C ASN A 112 12.01 8.41 8.59
N ARG A 113 11.89 7.84 7.38
CA ARG A 113 11.75 8.58 6.13
C ARG A 113 10.33 8.45 5.57
N GLN A 114 9.92 9.44 4.80
CA GLN A 114 8.65 9.39 4.07
C GLN A 114 8.86 8.84 2.67
N TYR A 115 7.98 7.93 2.25
CA TYR A 115 8.03 7.32 0.93
C TYR A 115 6.68 7.40 0.26
N ARG A 116 6.72 7.32 -1.07
CA ARG A 116 5.56 7.13 -1.91
C ARG A 116 5.73 5.89 -2.76
N LEU A 117 4.76 5.00 -2.70
CA LEU A 117 4.68 3.86 -3.59
C LEU A 117 3.71 4.19 -4.74
N VAL A 118 4.18 4.06 -5.98
CA VAL A 118 3.40 4.31 -7.19
C VAL A 118 3.21 3.00 -7.92
N PHE A 119 1.96 2.63 -8.17
CA PHE A 119 1.63 1.42 -8.94
C PHE A 119 1.58 1.75 -10.42
N LEU A 120 2.27 0.93 -11.21
CA LEU A 120 2.32 1.05 -12.65
C LEU A 120 1.39 0.04 -13.32
N GLU A 121 1.34 -1.18 -12.77
CA GLU A 121 0.51 -2.27 -13.28
C GLU A 121 -0.08 -3.06 -12.12
N SER A 122 -1.38 -3.36 -12.20
CA SER A 122 -2.10 -4.25 -11.28
C SER A 122 -2.98 -5.22 -12.04
N ASN A 123 -3.30 -6.35 -11.42
CA ASN A 123 -4.25 -7.33 -11.94
C ASN A 123 -5.45 -7.44 -11.01
N ILE A 124 -6.65 -7.53 -11.59
CA ILE A 124 -7.85 -7.96 -10.89
C ILE A 124 -7.98 -9.46 -11.07
N CYS A 125 -7.90 -10.21 -9.97
CA CYS A 125 -7.93 -11.66 -10.00
C CYS A 125 -9.02 -12.23 -9.08
N THR A 126 -9.48 -13.44 -9.38
CA THR A 126 -10.32 -14.22 -8.44
C THR A 126 -9.61 -15.52 -8.10
N PRO A 127 -9.69 -16.00 -6.84
CA PRO A 127 -9.19 -17.33 -6.50
C PRO A 127 -9.97 -18.40 -7.26
N LEU A 128 -9.26 -19.43 -7.72
CA LEU A 128 -9.83 -20.60 -8.36
C LEU A 128 -9.99 -21.73 -7.36
N THR A 129 -11.11 -22.44 -7.45
CA THR A 129 -11.26 -23.73 -6.78
C THR A 129 -10.44 -24.81 -7.49
N LYS A 130 -10.15 -25.92 -6.80
CA LYS A 130 -9.48 -27.08 -7.42
C LYS A 130 -10.23 -27.64 -8.62
N GLN A 131 -11.56 -27.57 -8.59
CA GLN A 131 -12.41 -28.02 -9.70
C GLN A 131 -12.28 -27.10 -10.91
N GLU A 132 -12.30 -25.79 -10.71
CA GLU A 132 -12.13 -24.83 -11.81
C GLU A 132 -10.74 -24.92 -12.43
N LEU A 133 -9.71 -25.11 -11.60
CA LEU A 133 -8.33 -25.28 -12.06
C LEU A 133 -8.14 -26.57 -12.88
N SER A 134 -8.70 -27.70 -12.41
CA SER A 134 -8.54 -28.99 -13.10
C SER A 134 -9.36 -29.09 -14.38
N SER A 135 -10.55 -28.48 -14.42
CA SER A 135 -11.42 -28.47 -15.61
C SER A 135 -11.12 -27.33 -16.57
N LEU A 136 -10.29 -26.36 -16.16
CA LEU A 136 -10.08 -25.08 -16.85
C LEU A 136 -11.40 -24.42 -17.27
N ARG A 137 -12.40 -24.52 -16.39
CA ARG A 137 -13.71 -23.92 -16.59
C ARG A 137 -14.16 -23.23 -15.31
N SER A 138 -14.74 -22.04 -15.45
CA SER A 138 -15.39 -21.36 -14.34
C SER A 138 -16.66 -22.09 -13.90
N GLU A 139 -17.17 -21.75 -12.72
CA GLU A 139 -18.49 -22.20 -12.25
C GLU A 139 -19.63 -21.98 -13.27
N ASP A 140 -19.55 -20.92 -14.10
CA ASP A 140 -20.54 -20.62 -15.14
C ASP A 140 -20.30 -21.41 -16.46
N GLY A 141 -19.34 -22.34 -16.46
CA GLY A 141 -18.99 -23.17 -17.62
C GLY A 141 -18.13 -22.49 -18.68
N LYS A 142 -17.60 -21.28 -18.41
CA LYS A 142 -16.68 -20.60 -19.35
C LYS A 142 -15.30 -21.19 -19.28
N GLU A 143 -14.67 -21.39 -20.43
CA GLU A 143 -13.27 -21.79 -20.51
C GLU A 143 -12.34 -20.73 -19.91
N LEU A 144 -11.36 -21.19 -19.14
CA LEU A 144 -10.33 -20.37 -18.51
C LEU A 144 -9.04 -20.52 -19.31
N ASP A 145 -8.45 -19.39 -19.71
CA ASP A 145 -7.13 -19.37 -20.32
C ASP A 145 -6.04 -19.70 -19.28
N PRO A 146 -5.29 -20.81 -19.42
CA PRO A 146 -4.21 -21.16 -18.50
C PRO A 146 -3.11 -20.09 -18.38
N MET A 147 -2.89 -19.28 -19.42
CA MET A 147 -1.90 -18.20 -19.39
C MET A 147 -2.29 -17.03 -18.46
N LEU A 148 -3.56 -16.98 -18.05
CA LEU A 148 -4.08 -16.01 -17.09
C LEU A 148 -4.14 -16.56 -15.67
N ILE A 149 -3.71 -17.81 -15.45
CA ILE A 149 -3.65 -18.44 -14.14
C ILE A 149 -2.26 -18.22 -13.52
N SER A 150 -2.24 -17.67 -12.31
CA SER A 150 -1.04 -17.58 -11.47
C SER A 150 -1.26 -18.35 -10.17
N GLU A 151 -0.17 -18.81 -9.54
CA GLU A 151 -0.23 -19.46 -8.24
C GLU A 151 0.57 -18.66 -7.22
N ARG A 152 -0.04 -18.40 -6.05
CA ARG A 152 0.62 -17.80 -4.89
C ARG A 152 0.09 -18.44 -3.62
N ASP A 153 0.98 -18.77 -2.68
CA ASP A 153 0.63 -19.28 -1.36
C ASP A 153 -0.38 -20.46 -1.41
N ASN A 154 -0.12 -21.43 -2.31
CA ASN A 154 -0.98 -22.59 -2.59
C ASN A 154 -2.40 -22.25 -3.06
N THR A 155 -2.61 -21.03 -3.55
CA THR A 155 -3.88 -20.57 -4.13
C THR A 155 -3.65 -20.18 -5.58
N SER A 156 -4.41 -20.77 -6.49
CA SER A 156 -4.42 -20.36 -7.90
C SER A 156 -5.39 -19.21 -8.09
N PHE A 157 -5.00 -18.23 -8.88
CA PHE A 157 -5.79 -17.05 -9.19
C PHE A 157 -5.94 -16.92 -10.69
N TYR A 158 -7.15 -16.59 -11.14
CA TYR A 158 -7.42 -16.24 -12.53
C TYR A 158 -7.47 -14.73 -12.69
N ARG A 159 -6.66 -14.19 -13.58
CA ARG A 159 -6.63 -12.76 -13.92
C ARG A 159 -7.75 -12.42 -14.91
N HIS A 160 -8.65 -11.54 -14.48
CA HIS A 160 -9.72 -11.00 -15.32
C HIS A 160 -9.25 -9.80 -16.14
N MET A 161 -8.43 -8.94 -15.53
CA MET A 161 -8.01 -7.69 -16.15
C MET A 161 -6.64 -7.26 -15.65
N ALA A 162 -5.82 -6.75 -16.58
CA ALA A 162 -4.62 -5.98 -16.26
C ALA A 162 -4.95 -4.48 -16.34
N ILE A 163 -4.58 -3.73 -15.30
CA ILE A 163 -4.75 -2.28 -15.17
C ILE A 163 -3.36 -1.68 -15.28
N SER A 164 -3.10 -1.05 -16.42
CA SER A 164 -1.81 -0.42 -16.73
C SER A 164 -1.93 1.10 -16.67
N GLY A 165 -0.92 1.75 -16.11
CA GLY A 165 -0.85 3.20 -15.99
C GLY A 165 -1.05 3.70 -14.57
N VAL A 166 -0.32 4.76 -14.22
CA VAL A 166 -0.35 5.36 -12.88
C VAL A 166 -1.75 5.90 -12.55
N LYS A 167 -2.39 6.58 -13.50
CA LYS A 167 -3.68 7.24 -13.29
C LYS A 167 -4.79 6.22 -13.01
N GLU A 168 -4.82 5.15 -13.80
CA GLU A 168 -5.79 4.06 -13.69
C GLU A 168 -5.61 3.33 -12.37
N ASN A 169 -4.36 3.10 -11.96
CA ASN A 169 -4.05 2.52 -10.66
C ASN A 169 -4.42 3.45 -9.50
N GLU A 170 -4.17 4.76 -9.59
CA GLU A 170 -4.60 5.73 -8.57
C GLU A 170 -6.13 5.80 -8.45
N GLU A 171 -6.87 5.69 -9.55
CA GLU A 171 -8.32 5.55 -9.52
C GLU A 171 -8.76 4.26 -8.82
N LEU A 172 -8.16 3.12 -9.17
CA LEU A 172 -8.41 1.86 -8.48
C LEU A 172 -8.16 1.98 -6.97
N GLN A 173 -7.03 2.58 -6.57
CA GLN A 173 -6.68 2.76 -5.16
C GLN A 173 -7.66 3.67 -4.42
N ARG A 174 -8.20 4.70 -5.07
CA ARG A 174 -9.26 5.52 -4.46
C ARG A 174 -10.54 4.71 -4.22
N VAL A 175 -10.95 3.89 -5.18
CA VAL A 175 -12.16 3.05 -5.05
C VAL A 175 -11.97 2.00 -3.95
N LEU A 176 -10.81 1.34 -3.90
CA LEU A 176 -10.48 0.37 -2.85
C LEU A 176 -10.36 1.03 -1.48
N GLY A 177 -9.72 2.20 -1.40
CA GLY A 177 -9.60 2.99 -0.19
C GLY A 177 -10.96 3.40 0.38
N PHE A 178 -11.90 3.83 -0.48
CA PHE A 178 -13.27 4.11 -0.07
C PHE A 178 -13.93 2.88 0.57
N SER A 179 -13.85 1.71 -0.07
CA SER A 179 -14.39 0.46 0.48
C SER A 179 -13.78 0.11 1.84
N LEU A 180 -12.46 0.27 2.00
CA LEU A 180 -11.78 0.00 3.26
C LEU A 180 -12.24 0.95 4.37
N THR A 181 -12.28 2.25 4.10
CA THR A 181 -12.77 3.26 5.07
C THR A 181 -14.18 2.95 5.53
N ARG A 182 -15.09 2.59 4.60
CA ARG A 182 -16.48 2.24 4.95
C ARG A 182 -16.56 0.97 5.78
N LYS A 183 -15.75 -0.06 5.50
CA LYS A 183 -15.69 -1.27 6.34
C LYS A 183 -15.26 -0.94 7.77
N ILE A 184 -14.22 -0.12 7.93
CA ILE A 184 -13.74 0.32 9.26
C ILE A 184 -14.84 1.10 10.00
N GLU A 185 -15.52 2.02 9.32
CA GLU A 185 -16.63 2.80 9.89
C GLU A 185 -17.79 1.89 10.31
N ILE A 186 -18.18 0.92 9.48
CA ILE A 186 -19.22 -0.06 9.81
C ILE A 186 -18.84 -0.85 11.08
N ASP A 187 -17.60 -1.31 11.17
CA ASP A 187 -17.14 -2.06 12.34
C ASP A 187 -17.13 -1.19 13.61
N GLN A 188 -16.71 0.07 13.50
CA GLN A 188 -16.76 1.04 14.60
C GLN A 188 -18.21 1.32 15.04
N LEU A 189 -19.12 1.53 14.09
CA LEU A 189 -20.54 1.76 14.36
C LEU A 189 -21.18 0.53 15.01
N ARG A 190 -20.86 -0.69 14.56
CA ARG A 190 -21.33 -1.94 15.20
C ARG A 190 -20.83 -2.06 16.64
N GLN A 191 -19.55 -1.74 16.87
CA GLN A 191 -18.98 -1.75 18.22
C GLN A 191 -19.60 -0.67 19.12
N LYS A 192 -19.94 0.50 18.56
CA LYS A 192 -20.64 1.55 19.28
C LYS A 192 -22.06 1.10 19.62
N LEU A 193 -22.79 0.58 18.64
CA LEU A 193 -24.15 0.07 18.81
C LEU A 193 -24.24 -0.99 19.92
N SER A 194 -23.26 -1.91 20.00
CA SER A 194 -23.24 -2.94 21.04
C SER A 194 -23.02 -2.41 22.46
N LYS A 195 -22.60 -1.15 22.61
CA LYS A 195 -22.33 -0.50 23.90
C LYS A 195 -23.35 0.58 24.26
N THR A 196 -24.16 1.02 23.30
CA THR A 196 -25.18 2.06 23.49
C THR A 196 -26.47 1.44 24.02
N THR A 197 -27.00 1.98 25.12
CA THR A 197 -28.29 1.57 25.71
C THR A 197 -29.43 2.56 25.41
N ASP A 198 -29.10 3.77 24.98
CA ASP A 198 -30.06 4.81 24.63
C ASP A 198 -30.74 4.51 23.28
N ALA A 199 -32.08 4.48 23.26
CA ALA A 199 -32.85 4.05 22.09
C ALA A 199 -32.72 5.03 20.90
N ASP A 200 -32.68 6.34 21.18
CA ASP A 200 -32.55 7.35 20.13
C ASP A 200 -31.16 7.32 19.49
N GLU A 201 -30.12 7.11 20.30
CA GLU A 201 -28.75 6.93 19.81
C GLU A 201 -28.59 5.60 19.06
N GLN A 202 -29.18 4.50 19.55
CA GLN A 202 -29.22 3.23 18.83
C GLN A 202 -29.84 3.38 17.44
N MET A 203 -30.95 4.12 17.33
CA MET A 203 -31.61 4.39 16.06
C MET A 203 -30.71 5.20 15.12
N LYS A 204 -30.04 6.25 15.61
CA LYS A 204 -29.09 7.04 14.82
C LYS A 204 -27.91 6.21 14.30
N ILE A 205 -27.31 5.39 15.16
CA ILE A 205 -26.19 4.51 14.77
C ILE A 205 -26.66 3.48 13.74
N SER A 206 -27.85 2.90 13.93
CA SER A 206 -28.44 1.94 12.98
C SER A 206 -28.67 2.57 11.60
N GLN A 207 -29.14 3.82 11.55
CA GLN A 207 -29.30 4.52 10.27
C GLN A 207 -27.95 4.79 9.58
N GLN A 208 -26.91 5.17 10.34
CA GLN A 208 -25.56 5.35 9.81
C GLN A 208 -24.98 4.04 9.27
N LEU A 209 -25.25 2.91 9.94
CA LEU A 209 -24.87 1.58 9.47
C LEU A 209 -25.51 1.26 8.13
N VAL A 210 -26.83 1.40 8.01
CA VAL A 210 -27.57 1.12 6.76
C VAL A 210 -27.03 1.98 5.62
N ASN A 211 -26.78 3.27 5.86
CA ASN A 211 -26.22 4.17 4.85
C ASN A 211 -24.80 3.76 4.43
N SER A 212 -23.96 3.38 5.38
CA SER A 212 -22.58 2.96 5.12
C SER A 212 -22.51 1.63 4.38
N GLU A 213 -23.35 0.67 4.75
CA GLU A 213 -23.48 -0.64 4.08
C GLU A 213 -24.01 -0.47 2.65
N LYS A 214 -24.99 0.41 2.44
CA LYS A 214 -25.49 0.74 1.10
C LYS A 214 -24.39 1.35 0.23
N ALA A 215 -23.67 2.35 0.73
CA ALA A 215 -22.59 2.99 -0.01
C ALA A 215 -21.44 2.01 -0.33
N LEU A 216 -21.10 1.12 0.61
CA LEU A 216 -20.11 0.06 0.37
C LEU A 216 -20.58 -0.90 -0.73
N LYS A 217 -21.84 -1.32 -0.71
CA LYS A 217 -22.44 -2.20 -1.72
C LYS A 217 -22.44 -1.55 -3.11
N GLU A 218 -22.89 -0.30 -3.22
CA GLU A 218 -22.90 0.44 -4.49
C GLU A 218 -21.49 0.64 -5.06
N ASN A 219 -20.49 0.86 -4.19
CA ASN A 219 -19.10 0.98 -4.63
C ASN A 219 -18.53 -0.37 -5.13
N ASP A 220 -18.84 -1.48 -4.44
CA ASP A 220 -18.44 -2.82 -4.86
C ASP A 220 -19.11 -3.24 -6.17
N GLU A 221 -20.40 -2.95 -6.35
CA GLU A 221 -21.13 -3.21 -7.61
C GLU A 221 -20.49 -2.48 -8.79
N LYS A 222 -20.17 -1.19 -8.64
CA LYS A 222 -19.48 -0.40 -9.67
C LYS A 222 -18.09 -0.95 -10.00
N LEU A 223 -17.33 -1.36 -8.98
CA LEU A 223 -16.00 -1.97 -9.17
C LEU A 223 -16.14 -3.28 -9.94
N ARG A 224 -17.06 -4.15 -9.54
CA ARG A 224 -17.31 -5.44 -10.19
C ARG A 224 -17.72 -5.29 -11.64
N GLU A 225 -18.63 -4.36 -11.92
CA GLU A 225 -19.05 -4.03 -13.28
C GLU A 225 -17.88 -3.52 -14.13
N LYS A 226 -17.15 -2.51 -13.62
CA LYS A 226 -16.00 -1.90 -14.32
C LYS A 226 -14.93 -2.93 -14.65
N TYR A 227 -14.67 -3.87 -13.75
CA TYR A 227 -13.57 -4.83 -13.88
C TYR A 227 -13.99 -6.25 -14.29
N GLY A 228 -15.26 -6.44 -14.69
CA GLY A 228 -15.76 -7.73 -15.19
C GLY A 228 -15.79 -8.86 -14.14
N ILE A 229 -15.78 -8.53 -12.85
CA ILE A 229 -15.85 -9.51 -11.77
C ILE A 229 -17.29 -10.01 -11.66
N LYS A 230 -17.50 -11.30 -11.93
CA LYS A 230 -18.83 -11.91 -11.93
C LYS A 230 -19.26 -12.40 -10.55
N GLY A 231 -20.56 -12.27 -10.30
CA GLY A 231 -21.21 -12.80 -9.11
C GLY A 231 -20.66 -12.23 -7.81
N LYS A 232 -20.82 -12.98 -6.73
CA LYS A 232 -20.34 -12.64 -5.38
C LYS A 232 -18.97 -13.25 -5.07
N LYS A 233 -18.21 -13.63 -6.09
CA LYS A 233 -16.86 -14.19 -5.89
C LYS A 233 -15.96 -13.16 -5.22
N ASP A 234 -15.11 -13.64 -4.33
CA ASP A 234 -14.02 -12.85 -3.79
C ASP A 234 -13.07 -12.47 -4.93
N TYR A 235 -12.51 -11.27 -4.85
CA TYR A 235 -11.47 -10.82 -5.78
C TYR A 235 -10.30 -10.27 -4.99
N VAL A 236 -9.14 -10.29 -5.62
CA VAL A 236 -7.90 -9.71 -5.11
C VAL A 236 -7.34 -8.77 -6.15
N VAL A 237 -6.69 -7.70 -5.67
CA VAL A 237 -5.90 -6.82 -6.51
C VAL A 237 -4.44 -7.15 -6.29
N GLU A 238 -3.80 -7.61 -7.36
CA GLU A 238 -2.40 -7.97 -7.36
C GLU A 238 -1.58 -6.86 -8.01
N ILE A 239 -0.63 -6.27 -7.29
CA ILE A 239 0.26 -5.26 -7.86
C ILE A 239 1.37 -5.96 -8.63
N SER A 240 1.40 -5.82 -9.95
CA SER A 240 2.44 -6.44 -10.80
C SER A 240 3.72 -5.62 -10.84
N LYS A 241 3.58 -4.30 -11.03
CA LYS A 241 4.72 -3.38 -11.12
C LYS A 241 4.49 -2.14 -10.27
N SER A 242 5.51 -1.74 -9.53
CA SER A 242 5.49 -0.49 -8.76
C SER A 242 6.87 0.13 -8.58
N LYS A 243 6.86 1.39 -8.21
CA LYS A 243 8.05 2.20 -7.92
C LYS A 243 7.94 2.82 -6.53
N LEU A 244 8.99 2.69 -5.75
CA LEU A 244 9.14 3.32 -4.44
C LEU A 244 9.99 4.58 -4.61
N TYR A 245 9.42 5.70 -4.20
CA TYR A 245 10.09 6.99 -4.17
C TYR A 245 10.32 7.42 -2.74
N LEU A 246 11.53 7.91 -2.46
CA LEU A 246 11.85 8.64 -1.25
C LEU A 246 11.40 10.10 -1.42
N ILE A 247 10.65 10.61 -0.44
CA ILE A 247 10.33 12.03 -0.38
C ILE A 247 11.54 12.75 0.23
N LEU A 248 12.09 13.70 -0.52
CA LEU A 248 13.27 14.46 -0.12
C LEU A 248 12.89 15.64 0.78
N SER A 249 13.73 15.91 1.77
CA SER A 249 13.61 17.09 2.62
C SER A 249 14.01 18.36 1.86
N PRO A 250 13.58 19.56 2.30
CA PRO A 250 14.02 20.81 1.71
C PRO A 250 15.54 20.98 1.65
N GLU A 251 16.26 20.49 2.68
CA GLU A 251 17.73 20.53 2.72
C GLU A 251 18.37 19.60 1.68
N GLU A 252 17.82 18.41 1.49
CA GLU A 252 18.29 17.47 0.45
C GLU A 252 18.06 18.05 -0.94
N ILE A 253 16.91 18.70 -1.16
CA ILE A 253 16.59 19.40 -2.42
C ILE A 253 17.63 20.49 -2.68
N ALA A 254 17.93 21.34 -1.68
CA ALA A 254 18.91 22.41 -1.82
C ALA A 254 20.31 21.88 -2.16
N LYS A 255 20.73 20.78 -1.54
CA LYS A 255 22.02 20.13 -1.85
C LYS A 255 22.08 19.60 -3.27
N ILE A 256 21.03 18.93 -3.74
CA ILE A 256 20.93 18.42 -5.11
C ILE A 256 20.95 19.56 -6.11
N ASP A 257 20.20 20.64 -5.86
CA ASP A 257 20.17 21.81 -6.73
C ASP A 257 21.54 22.51 -6.81
N ALA A 258 22.25 22.63 -5.68
CA ALA A 258 23.61 23.16 -5.65
C ALA A 258 24.59 22.27 -6.45
N GLN A 259 24.54 20.95 -6.29
CA GLN A 259 25.38 20.01 -7.05
C GLN A 259 25.10 20.06 -8.56
N ASN A 260 23.83 20.15 -8.93
CA ASN A 260 23.41 20.27 -10.33
C ASN A 260 23.85 21.60 -10.96
N ALA A 261 23.82 22.71 -10.21
CA ALA A 261 24.32 24.00 -10.66
C ALA A 261 25.83 23.99 -10.92
N VAL A 262 26.61 23.37 -10.02
CA VAL A 262 28.06 23.20 -10.18
C VAL A 262 28.38 22.32 -11.39
N SER A 263 27.66 21.21 -11.57
CA SER A 263 27.86 20.28 -12.69
C SER A 263 27.53 20.92 -14.06
N LYS A 264 26.49 21.77 -14.12
CA LYS A 264 26.16 22.54 -15.33
C LYS A 264 27.17 23.64 -15.62
N ALA A 265 27.73 24.28 -14.59
CA ALA A 265 28.76 25.30 -14.76
C ALA A 265 30.12 24.73 -15.21
N ALA A 266 30.40 23.46 -14.88
CA ALA A 266 31.62 22.75 -15.25
C ALA A 266 31.56 22.06 -16.62
N ALA A 267 30.41 22.04 -17.29
CA ALA A 267 30.28 21.45 -18.63
C ALA A 267 31.00 22.33 -19.69
N PRO A 268 31.88 21.77 -20.54
CA PRO A 268 32.61 22.55 -21.54
C PRO A 268 31.64 23.18 -22.53
N LYS A 269 31.73 24.51 -22.71
CA LYS A 269 31.02 25.22 -23.78
C LYS A 269 31.48 24.66 -25.12
N GLN A 270 30.56 24.10 -25.91
CA GLN A 270 30.85 23.72 -27.30
C GLN A 270 31.44 24.94 -28.04
N PRO A 271 32.57 24.79 -28.76
CA PRO A 271 33.09 25.88 -29.57
C PRO A 271 32.07 26.25 -30.65
N PRO A 272 32.02 27.53 -31.05
CA PRO A 272 31.08 27.98 -32.08
C PRO A 272 31.32 27.19 -33.37
N ALA A 273 30.23 26.70 -33.96
CA ALA A 273 30.27 25.99 -35.23
C ALA A 273 30.97 26.87 -36.28
N SER A 274 32.12 26.39 -36.76
CA SER A 274 32.85 27.03 -37.85
C SER A 274 31.97 26.99 -39.10
N ALA A 275 31.52 28.16 -39.54
CA ALA A 275 30.87 28.36 -40.82
C ALA A 275 31.81 27.92 -41.95
N LYS A 276 31.31 27.10 -42.86
CA LYS A 276 31.85 26.87 -44.19
C LYS A 276 30.84 27.36 -45.21
#